data_AF-A0A920UP48-F1
#
_entry.id   AF-A0A920UP48-F1
#
_cell.length_a   1.000
_cell.length_b   1.000
_cell.length_c   1.000
_cell.angle_alpha   90.00
_cell.angle_beta   90.00
_cell.angle_gamma   90.00
#
_symmetry.space_group_name_H-M   'P 1'
#
loop_
_entity.id
_entity.type
_entity.pdbx_description
1 polymer ?
#
loop_
_entity_poly.entity_id
_entity_poly.type
_entity_poly.pdbx_seq_one_letter_code
_entity_poly.pdbx_strand_id
1 'polypeptide(L)' 'MWIQSNIEGEFYAQCAEFCGIAHALMSFRVYADSREEFNEWMKLQATKLRFRRTFGLRRKKTF' A
#
# COMPACT_ATOMS: atom_id res chain seq x y z
N MET A 1 16.90 12.31 -2.86
CA MET A 1 16.73 11.53 -4.11
C MET A 1 15.40 11.93 -4.72
N TRP A 2 15.31 12.09 -6.05
CA TRP A 2 14.06 12.28 -6.78
C TRP A 2 13.94 11.20 -7.85
N ILE A 3 12.72 10.73 -8.12
CA ILE A 3 12.41 9.72 -9.12
C ILE A 3 11.20 10.23 -9.89
N GLN A 4 11.24 10.14 -11.22
CA GLN A 4 10.15 10.53 -12.10
C GLN A 4 10.00 9.48 -13.20
N SER A 5 8.76 9.11 -13.50
CA SER A 5 8.45 8.34 -14.70
C SER A 5 8.01 9.29 -15.81
N ASN A 6 8.47 9.04 -17.03
CA ASN A 6 8.01 9.75 -18.23
C ASN A 6 6.94 8.98 -19.00
N ILE A 7 6.60 7.78 -18.53
CA ILE A 7 5.57 6.91 -19.13
C ILE A 7 4.64 6.41 -18.03
N GLU A 8 3.37 6.24 -18.39
CA GLU A 8 2.40 5.58 -17.52
C GLU A 8 2.63 4.06 -17.52
N GLY A 9 2.35 3.41 -16.39
CA GLY A 9 2.44 1.95 -16.27
C GLY A 9 2.88 1.42 -14.91
N GLU A 10 3.02 0.09 -14.86
CA GLU A 10 3.45 -0.66 -13.67
C GLU A 10 4.96 -0.91 -13.71
N PHE A 11 5.62 -0.59 -12.62
CA PHE A 11 7.05 -0.82 -12.40
C PHE A 11 7.24 -1.78 -11.24
N TYR A 12 8.09 -2.78 -11.46
CA TYR A 12 8.45 -3.78 -10.46
C TYR A 12 9.74 -3.39 -9.77
N ALA A 13 9.78 -3.58 -8.46
CA ALA A 13 10.96 -3.31 -7.67
C ALA A 13 11.10 -4.29 -6.50
N GLN A 14 12.33 -4.43 -6.03
CA GLN A 14 12.73 -5.31 -4.94
C GLN A 14 13.66 -4.53 -3.99
N CYS A 15 13.71 -4.95 -2.73
CA CYS A 15 14.75 -4.51 -1.82
C CYS A 15 16.15 -4.75 -2.41
N ALA A 16 16.99 -3.72 -2.42
CA ALA A 16 18.32 -3.74 -3.04
C ALA A 16 19.45 -4.18 -2.08
N GLU A 17 19.13 -4.43 -0.82
CA GLU A 17 20.09 -4.79 0.21
C GLU A 17 19.56 -5.97 1.03
N PHE A 18 20.44 -6.91 1.37
CA PHE A 18 20.08 -8.02 2.23
C PHE A 18 19.67 -7.51 3.62
N CYS A 19 18.44 -7.80 4.01
CA CYS A 19 17.81 -7.29 5.24
C CYS A 19 17.29 -8.41 6.17
N GLY A 20 17.69 -9.67 5.92
CA GLY A 20 17.31 -10.84 6.71
C GLY A 20 16.60 -11.92 5.91
N ILE A 21 16.11 -12.96 6.59
CA ILE A 21 15.54 -14.17 5.98
C ILE A 21 14.31 -13.92 5.09
N ALA A 22 13.61 -12.82 5.33
CA ALA A 22 12.43 -12.42 4.56
C ALA A 22 12.77 -11.55 3.34
N HIS A 23 14.05 -11.28 3.07
CA HIS A 23 14.50 -10.37 2.00
C HIS A 23 13.85 -10.68 0.63
N ALA A 24 13.71 -11.96 0.29
CA ALA A 24 13.08 -12.39 -0.97
C ALA A 24 11.60 -11.98 -1.10
N LEU A 25 10.91 -11.75 0.02
CA LEU A 25 9.48 -11.39 0.03
C LEU A 25 9.25 -9.87 -0.10
N MET A 26 10.30 -9.06 -0.07
CA MET A 26 10.23 -7.61 -0.14
C MET A 26 10.15 -7.08 -1.58
N SER A 27 9.11 -7.52 -2.30
CA SER A 27 8.74 -6.99 -3.61
C SER A 27 7.72 -5.86 -3.47
N PHE A 28 7.79 -4.86 -4.35
CA PHE A 28 6.79 -3.80 -4.44
C PHE A 28 6.53 -3.41 -5.89
N ARG A 29 5.32 -2.89 -6.11
CA ARG A 29 4.84 -2.40 -7.41
C ARG A 29 4.62 -0.90 -7.29
N VAL A 30 5.08 -0.17 -8.28
CA VAL A 30 4.87 1.28 -8.41
C VAL A 30 4.03 1.50 -9.65
N TYR A 31 2.92 2.20 -9.51
CA TYR A 31 2.06 2.59 -10.63
C TYR A 31 2.30 4.07 -10.90
N ALA A 32 2.73 4.38 -12.13
CA ALA A 32 2.75 5.75 -12.62
C ALA A 32 1.49 5.95 -13.46
N ASP A 33 0.51 6.64 -12.89
CA ASP A 33 -0.75 6.95 -13.56
C ASP A 33 -0.76 8.43 -13.99
N SER A 34 -1.73 8.79 -14.83
CA SER A 34 -1.99 10.18 -15.18
C SER A 34 -2.28 11.03 -13.93
N ARG A 35 -2.11 12.36 -14.05
CA ARG A 35 -2.34 13.29 -12.93
C ARG A 35 -3.79 13.21 -12.45
N GLU A 36 -4.71 13.08 -13.39
CA GLU A 36 -6.15 12.99 -13.19
C GLU A 36 -6.53 11.72 -12.43
N GLU A 37 -6.06 10.56 -12.89
CA GLU A 37 -6.33 9.26 -12.25
C GLU A 37 -5.74 9.20 -10.84
N PHE A 38 -4.52 9.70 -10.65
CA PHE A 38 -3.92 9.77 -9.33
C PHE A 38 -4.73 10.66 -8.38
N ASN A 39 -5.26 11.79 -8.86
CA ASN A 39 -6.10 12.68 -8.05
C ASN A 39 -7.40 11.99 -7.63
N GLU A 40 -8.06 11.26 -8.53
CA GLU A 40 -9.24 10.47 -8.20
C GLU A 40 -8.92 9.38 -7.18
N TRP A 41 -7.82 8.66 -7.36
CA TRP A 41 -7.35 7.68 -6.39
C TRP A 41 -7.12 8.29 -5.00
N MET A 42 -6.51 9.47 -4.92
CA MET A 42 -6.27 10.19 -3.66
C MET A 42 -7.58 10.55 -2.94
N LYS A 43 -8.61 11.02 -3.66
CA LYS A 43 -9.94 11.31 -3.09
C LYS A 43 -10.57 10.07 -2.46
N LEU A 44 -10.42 8.92 -3.13
CA LEU A 44 -10.89 7.63 -2.61
C LEU A 44 -10.13 7.21 -1.34
N GLN A 45 -8.79 7.38 -1.31
CA GLN A 45 -8.01 7.06 -0.10
C GLN A 45 -8.38 7.96 1.08
N ALA A 46 -8.59 9.25 0.85
CA ALA A 46 -8.99 10.19 1.89
C ALA A 46 -10.38 9.87 2.48
N THR A 47 -11.27 9.30 1.67
CA THR A 47 -12.63 8.93 2.09
C THR A 47 -12.68 7.56 2.76
N LYS A 48 -11.63 6.74 2.63
CA LYS A 48 -11.53 5.43 3.26
C LYS A 48 -11.27 5.60 4.76
N LEU A 49 -12.32 5.96 5.49
CA LEU A 49 -12.35 5.99 6.94
C LEU A 49 -11.80 4.67 7.47
N ARG A 50 -10.66 4.78 8.17
CA ARG A 50 -9.96 3.75 8.93
C ARG A 50 -10.99 2.74 9.47
N PHE A 51 -11.02 1.53 8.92
CA PHE A 51 -11.83 0.44 9.48
C PHE A 51 -11.42 0.30 10.93
N ARG A 52 -12.26 0.82 11.83
CA ARG A 52 -12.01 0.89 13.26
C ARG A 52 -12.03 -0.55 13.75
N ARG A 53 -10.83 -1.15 13.87
CA ARG A 53 -10.64 -2.47 14.47
C ARG A 53 -11.00 -2.33 15.95
N THR A 54 -12.29 -2.44 16.29
CA THR A 54 -12.71 -2.73 17.67
C THR A 54 -12.27 -4.15 17.98
N PHE A 55 -10.97 -4.31 18.22
CA PHE A 55 -10.39 -5.52 18.74
C PHE A 55 -10.65 -5.52 20.25
N GLY A 56 -11.86 -5.91 20.66
CA GLY A 56 -12.20 -5.96 22.09
C GLY A 56 -13.66 -5.74 22.45
N LEU A 57 -14.61 -6.46 21.87
CA LEU A 57 -15.78 -6.89 22.64
C LEU A 57 -15.73 -8.41 22.77
N ARG A 58 -15.11 -8.84 23.86
CA ARG A 58 -15.22 -10.18 24.44
C ARG A 58 -16.71 -10.51 24.59
N ARG A 59 -17.30 -11.20 23.61
CA ARG A 59 -18.58 -11.89 23.82
C ARG A 59 -18.32 -12.92 24.91
N LYS A 60 -18.84 -12.66 26.11
CA LYS A 60 -18.85 -13.63 27.20
C LYS A 60 -19.54 -14.89 26.65
N LYS A 61 -18.79 -15.99 26.50
CA LYS A 61 -19.38 -17.33 26.42
C LYS A 61 -20.01 -17.58 27.79
N THR A 62 -21.32 -17.45 27.88
CA THR A 62 -22.11 -18.15 28.88
C THR A 62 -22.07 -19.64 28.54
N PHE A 63 -21.96 -20.46 29.58
CA PHE A 63 -22.07 -21.92 29.53
C PHE A 63 -23.39 -22.35 28.87
#